data_AF-A0A3E1NNA7-F1
#
_entry.id   AF-A0A3E1NNA7-F1
#
_cell.length_a   1.000
_cell.length_b   1.000
_cell.length_c   1.000
_cell.angle_alpha   90.00
_cell.angle_beta   90.00
_cell.angle_gamma   90.00
#
_symmetry.space_group_name_H-M   'P 1'
#
loop_
_entity.id
_entity.type
_entity.pdbx_description
1 polymer ?
#
loop_
_entity_poly.entity_id
_entity_poly.type
_entity_poly.pdbx_seq_one_letter_code
_entity_poly.pdbx_strand_id
1 'polypeptide(L)'
;MFKHQTGNGHLLVGAGPYIAAGIGGKVRGPGDARFNVKFSNTAGTEAAFYYRPIDAGINILFGYEWTNKWSIRLNADLGVANNNPNNGLGSYHNAGFSIGLGYSLN
;
A
#
# COMPACT_ATOMS: atom_id res chain seq x y z
N MET A 1 -17.05 2.78 -1.96
CA MET A 1 -16.68 4.20 -2.05
C MET A 1 -17.96 5.02 -2.04
N PHE A 2 -18.06 5.95 -1.10
CA PHE A 2 -19.14 6.92 -1.01
C PHE A 2 -18.75 8.18 -1.80
N LYS A 3 -19.73 8.73 -2.52
CA LYS A 3 -19.59 9.91 -3.37
C LYS A 3 -20.67 10.91 -2.99
N HIS A 4 -20.27 12.07 -2.50
CA HIS A 4 -21.17 13.12 -2.05
C HIS A 4 -21.00 14.37 -2.89
N GLN A 5 -22.09 14.95 -3.40
CA GLN A 5 -22.01 16.23 -4.11
C GLN A 5 -21.46 17.31 -3.17
N THR A 6 -20.45 18.04 -3.60
CA THR A 6 -19.85 19.12 -2.82
C THR A 6 -19.40 20.22 -3.75
N GLY A 7 -20.10 21.36 -3.71
CA GLY A 7 -19.92 22.43 -4.70
C GLY A 7 -20.24 21.92 -6.11
N ASN A 8 -19.32 22.17 -7.04
CA ASN A 8 -19.45 21.74 -8.43
C ASN A 8 -19.00 20.29 -8.64
N GLY A 9 -18.35 19.65 -7.68
CA GLY A 9 -17.82 18.30 -7.83
C GLY A 9 -18.37 17.36 -6.78
N HIS A 10 -17.60 16.32 -6.50
CA HIS A 10 -17.95 15.32 -5.52
C HIS A 10 -16.79 15.03 -4.58
N LEU A 11 -17.07 15.03 -3.29
CA LEU A 11 -16.19 14.45 -2.30
C LEU A 11 -16.24 12.92 -2.40
N LEU A 12 -15.07 12.30 -2.39
CA LEU A 12 -14.88 10.86 -2.42
C LEU A 12 -14.35 10.41 -1.05
N VAL A 13 -15.05 9.47 -0.42
CA VAL A 13 -14.59 8.84 0.82
C VAL A 13 -14.80 7.33 0.71
N GLY A 14 -13.82 6.55 1.11
CA GLY A 14 -13.95 5.10 1.10
C GLY A 14 -13.04 4.42 2.09
N ALA A 15 -13.42 3.22 2.48
CA ALA A 15 -12.52 2.26 3.09
C ALA A 15 -12.85 0.88 2.54
N GLY A 16 -11.86 0.01 2.42
CA GLY A 16 -12.06 -1.35 1.94
C GLY A 16 -10.82 -2.22 2.11
N PRO A 17 -10.98 -3.55 1.99
CA PRO A 17 -9.84 -4.45 2.02
C PRO A 17 -8.91 -4.19 0.82
N TYR A 18 -7.61 -4.37 1.02
CA TYR A 18 -6.64 -4.48 -0.05
C TYR A 18 -5.83 -5.76 0.06
N ILE A 19 -5.31 -6.20 -1.08
CA ILE A 19 -4.27 -7.23 -1.20
C ILE A 19 -3.18 -6.69 -2.12
N ALA A 20 -1.94 -6.91 -1.74
CA ALA A 20 -0.77 -6.50 -2.50
C ALA A 20 0.21 -7.67 -2.60
N ALA A 21 0.92 -7.74 -3.72
CA ALA A 21 1.96 -8.72 -3.98
C ALA A 21 3.31 -8.02 -4.16
N GLY A 22 4.31 -8.46 -3.40
CA GLY A 22 5.68 -7.99 -3.54
C GLY A 22 6.36 -8.59 -4.78
N ILE A 23 6.79 -7.72 -5.70
CA ILE A 23 7.48 -8.12 -6.96
C ILE A 23 8.98 -7.81 -6.96
N GLY A 24 9.43 -6.88 -6.12
CA GLY A 24 10.84 -6.50 -6.00
C GLY A 24 11.02 -5.26 -5.10
N GLY A 25 12.26 -4.99 -4.69
CA GLY A 25 12.57 -3.83 -3.87
C GLY A 25 13.97 -3.83 -3.30
N LYS A 26 14.34 -2.72 -2.64
CA LYS A 26 15.59 -2.57 -1.90
C LYS A 26 15.33 -1.90 -0.56
N VAL A 27 16.01 -2.37 0.48
CA VAL A 27 16.05 -1.72 1.79
C VAL A 27 17.33 -0.88 1.89
N ARG A 28 17.22 0.34 2.41
CA ARG A 28 18.39 1.16 2.76
C ARG A 28 18.70 0.99 4.24
N GLY A 29 19.91 0.52 4.53
CA GLY A 29 20.47 0.43 5.87
C GLY A 29 21.34 1.63 6.22
N PRO A 30 21.99 1.60 7.40
CA PRO A 30 22.95 2.62 7.83
C PRO A 30 24.05 2.85 6.77
N GLY A 31 24.47 4.10 6.59
CA GLY A 31 25.53 4.46 5.63
C GLY A 31 25.14 4.33 4.15
N ASP A 32 23.84 4.41 3.81
CA ASP A 32 23.29 4.18 2.45
C ASP A 32 23.57 2.77 1.88
N ALA A 33 23.87 1.79 2.74
CA ALA A 33 23.97 0.40 2.33
C ALA A 33 22.64 -0.07 1.73
N ARG A 34 22.66 -0.65 0.52
CA ARG A 34 21.45 -1.11 -0.18
C ARG A 34 21.41 -2.63 -0.22
N PHE A 35 20.35 -3.20 0.31
CA PHE A 35 20.13 -4.64 0.32
C PHE A 35 18.92 -4.99 -0.53
N ASN A 36 19.02 -6.08 -1.28
CA ASN A 36 17.88 -6.56 -2.07
C ASN A 36 16.81 -7.15 -1.15
N VAL A 37 15.56 -6.92 -1.54
CA VAL A 37 14.40 -7.58 -0.94
C VAL A 37 14.11 -8.87 -1.68
N LYS A 38 13.86 -9.94 -0.94
CA LYS A 38 13.30 -11.20 -1.44
C LYS A 38 11.95 -11.46 -0.80
N PHE A 39 10.99 -11.85 -1.63
CA PHE A 39 9.65 -12.20 -1.19
C PHE A 39 9.52 -13.72 -1.03
N SER A 40 9.40 -14.19 0.20
CA SER A 40 9.31 -15.62 0.57
C SER A 40 8.60 -15.80 1.92
N ASN A 41 7.87 -16.91 2.08
CA ASN A 41 7.21 -17.24 3.36
C ASN A 41 8.18 -17.67 4.47
N THR A 42 9.37 -18.13 4.08
CA THR A 42 10.47 -18.56 4.97
C THR A 42 11.72 -17.76 4.65
N ALA A 43 12.49 -17.43 5.68
CA ALA A 43 13.78 -16.78 5.51
C ALA A 43 14.77 -17.77 4.85
N GLY A 44 15.53 -17.29 3.88
CA GLY A 44 16.60 -18.06 3.25
C GLY A 44 17.97 -17.79 3.89
N THR A 45 19.01 -18.36 3.30
CA THR A 45 20.40 -18.24 3.78
C THR A 45 21.19 -17.11 3.11
N GLU A 46 20.63 -16.45 2.11
CA GLU A 46 21.31 -15.35 1.43
C GLU A 46 21.27 -14.06 2.26
N ALA A 47 22.27 -13.20 2.08
CA ALA A 47 22.31 -11.88 2.68
C ALA A 47 21.31 -10.93 2.00
N ALA A 48 20.02 -11.12 2.26
CA ALA A 48 18.91 -10.33 1.73
C ALA A 48 17.86 -10.07 2.83
N PHE A 49 17.05 -9.03 2.64
CA PHE A 49 15.87 -8.82 3.48
C PHE A 49 14.73 -9.68 2.95
N TYR A 50 14.18 -10.53 3.81
CA TYR A 50 13.06 -11.41 3.48
C TYR A 50 11.77 -10.82 4.02
N TYR A 51 10.77 -10.72 3.15
CA TYR A 51 9.39 -10.40 3.50
C TYR A 51 8.45 -11.44 2.90
N ARG A 52 7.27 -11.62 3.48
CA ARG A 52 6.23 -12.46 2.88
C ARG A 52 5.76 -11.87 1.55
N PRO A 53 5.39 -12.71 0.55
CA PRO A 53 5.02 -12.21 -0.78
C PRO A 53 3.70 -11.45 -0.81
N ILE A 54 2.79 -11.74 0.11
CA ILE A 54 1.45 -11.17 0.15
C ILE A 54 1.32 -10.29 1.38
N ASP A 55 0.90 -9.05 1.15
CA ASP A 55 0.44 -8.11 2.16
C ASP A 55 -1.07 -7.91 1.99
N ALA A 56 -1.79 -7.74 3.08
CA ALA A 56 -3.22 -7.52 3.06
C ALA A 56 -3.62 -6.67 4.26
N GLY A 57 -4.66 -5.86 4.06
CA GLY A 57 -5.09 -4.93 5.09
C GLY A 57 -6.26 -4.08 4.66
N ILE A 58 -6.34 -2.87 5.22
CA ILE A 58 -7.40 -1.90 4.96
C ILE A 58 -6.81 -0.69 4.25
N ASN A 59 -7.40 -0.34 3.12
CA ASN A 59 -7.17 0.91 2.42
C ASN A 59 -8.24 1.92 2.83
N ILE A 60 -7.82 3.15 3.13
CA ILE A 60 -8.68 4.30 3.37
C ILE A 60 -8.41 5.31 2.25
N LEU A 61 -9.48 5.85 1.67
CA LEU A 61 -9.46 6.75 0.54
C LEU A 61 -10.19 8.05 0.89
N PHE A 62 -9.56 9.16 0.53
CA PHE A 62 -10.16 10.49 0.55
C PHE A 62 -9.79 11.22 -0.74
N GLY A 63 -10.76 11.88 -1.39
CA GLY A 63 -10.48 12.57 -2.64
C GLY A 63 -11.58 13.51 -3.09
N TYR A 64 -11.34 14.13 -4.23
CA TYR A 64 -12.29 15.03 -4.86
C TYR A 64 -12.33 14.76 -6.36
N GLU A 65 -13.54 14.71 -6.91
CA GLU A 65 -13.80 14.58 -8.35
C GLU A 65 -14.48 15.85 -8.86
N TRP A 66 -13.96 16.44 -9.93
CA TRP A 66 -14.53 17.62 -10.59
C TRP A 66 -15.63 17.24 -11.59
N THR A 67 -16.41 18.22 -12.06
CA THR A 67 -17.45 18.05 -13.08
C THR A 67 -16.96 17.41 -14.37
N ASN A 68 -15.70 17.65 -14.72
CA ASN A 68 -15.03 17.09 -15.90
C ASN A 68 -14.52 15.66 -15.68
N LYS A 69 -14.98 14.99 -14.61
CA LYS A 69 -14.70 13.58 -14.28
C LYS A 69 -13.27 13.26 -13.86
N TRP A 70 -12.38 14.25 -13.82
CA TRP A 70 -11.06 14.09 -13.23
C TRP A 70 -11.16 14.04 -11.71
N SER A 71 -10.22 13.36 -11.05
CA SER A 71 -10.13 13.29 -9.60
C SER A 71 -8.70 13.27 -9.10
N ILE A 72 -8.50 13.81 -7.90
CA ILE A 72 -7.30 13.59 -7.07
C ILE A 72 -7.73 12.79 -5.85
N ARG A 73 -6.92 11.81 -5.47
CA ARG A 73 -7.16 10.94 -4.32
C ARG A 73 -5.91 10.80 -3.48
N LEU A 74 -6.12 10.77 -2.17
CA LEU A 74 -5.16 10.38 -1.15
C LEU A 74 -5.60 9.02 -0.62
N ASN A 75 -4.65 8.13 -0.43
CA ASN A 75 -4.89 6.83 0.18
C ASN A 75 -3.95 6.60 1.35
N ALA A 76 -4.45 5.89 2.37
CA ALA A 76 -3.66 5.32 3.45
C ALA A 76 -3.92 3.81 3.49
N ASP A 77 -2.85 3.03 3.40
CA ASP A 77 -2.88 1.57 3.45
C ASP A 77 -2.35 1.12 4.81
N LEU A 78 -3.18 0.40 5.56
CA LEU A 78 -2.85 -0.16 6.87
C LEU A 78 -2.80 -1.69 6.76
N GLY A 79 -1.59 -2.24 6.77
CA GLY A 79 -1.35 -3.68 6.70
C GLY A 79 -1.79 -4.38 7.98
N VAL A 80 -2.56 -5.44 7.82
CA VAL A 80 -3.04 -6.31 8.91
C VAL A 80 -2.32 -7.66 8.87
N ALA A 81 -1.90 -8.11 7.68
CA ALA A 81 -1.11 -9.32 7.53
C ALA A 81 0.31 -9.14 8.10
N ASN A 82 0.81 -10.20 8.75
CA ASN A 82 2.22 -10.25 9.14
C ASN A 82 3.09 -10.44 7.89
N ASN A 83 3.96 -9.46 7.62
CA ASN A 83 4.92 -9.45 6.53
C ASN A 83 6.27 -10.05 6.88
N ASN A 84 6.55 -10.39 8.14
CA ASN A 84 7.77 -11.09 8.48
C ASN A 84 7.69 -12.56 8.04
N PRO A 85 8.76 -13.11 7.45
CA PRO A 85 8.85 -14.52 7.12
C PRO A 85 8.85 -15.35 8.40
N ASN A 86 8.58 -16.66 8.29
CA ASN A 86 8.65 -17.56 9.43
C ASN A 86 10.11 -17.75 9.89
N ASN A 87 10.57 -16.89 10.79
CA ASN A 87 11.94 -16.85 11.30
C ASN A 87 12.02 -16.60 12.80
N GLY A 88 10.89 -16.73 13.52
CA GLY A 88 10.82 -16.50 14.96
C GLY A 88 10.90 -15.03 15.39
N LEU A 89 11.00 -14.07 14.46
CA LEU A 89 10.88 -12.64 14.76
C LEU A 89 9.40 -12.26 14.99
N GLY A 90 9.18 -11.15 15.71
CA GLY A 90 7.84 -10.60 15.93
C GLY A 90 7.14 -10.19 14.65
N SER A 91 5.85 -9.87 14.71
CA SER A 91 5.09 -9.45 13.52
C SER A 91 5.54 -8.08 13.00
N TYR A 92 5.64 -7.97 11.67
CA TYR A 92 5.84 -6.69 10.99
C TYR A 92 4.63 -6.40 10.11
N HIS A 93 4.11 -5.17 10.20
CA HIS A 93 2.94 -4.72 9.46
C HIS A 93 3.31 -3.51 8.61
N ASN A 94 2.72 -3.42 7.42
CA ASN A 94 2.98 -2.33 6.49
C ASN A 94 2.10 -1.10 6.80
N ALA A 95 2.60 0.10 6.51
CA ALA A 95 1.82 1.33 6.51
C ALA A 95 2.29 2.21 5.35
N GLY A 96 1.37 2.54 4.44
CA GLY A 96 1.67 3.25 3.20
C GLY A 96 0.72 4.42 2.95
N PHE A 97 1.20 5.41 2.20
CA PHE A 97 0.37 6.52 1.71
C PHE A 97 0.62 6.71 0.23
N SER A 98 -0.42 7.08 -0.52
CA SER A 98 -0.31 7.40 -1.94
C SER A 98 -1.17 8.59 -2.36
N ILE A 99 -0.74 9.28 -3.41
CA ILE A 99 -1.53 10.25 -4.14
C ILE A 99 -1.78 9.73 -5.55
N GLY A 100 -2.99 9.92 -6.07
CA GLY A 100 -3.37 9.44 -7.39
C GLY A 100 -4.24 10.42 -8.15
N LEU A 101 -4.07 10.42 -9.46
CA LEU A 101 -4.98 11.04 -10.43
C LEU A 101 -5.90 9.97 -11.02
N GLY A 102 -7.15 10.31 -11.26
CA GLY A 102 -8.14 9.40 -11.86
C GLY A 102 -9.11 10.11 -12.79
N TYR A 103 -9.74 9.35 -13.69
CA TYR A 103 -10.77 9.83 -14.61
C TYR A 103 -11.96 8.86 -14.62
N SER A 104 -13.18 9.35 -14.39
CA SER A 104 -14.40 8.53 -14.45
C SER A 104 -14.91 8.43 -15.90
N LEU A 105 -15.20 7.20 -16.35
CA LEU A 105 -15.71 6.94 -17.72
C LEU A 105 -17.23 7.01 -17.84
N ASN A 106 -17.95 6.93 -16.72
CA ASN A 106 -19.41 6.90 -16.67
C ASN A 106 -19.97 8.30 -16.41
#